data_AF-A0A9P6FVF0-F1
#
_entry.id   AF-A0A9P6FVF0-F1
#
_cell.length_a   1.000
_cell.length_b   1.000
_cell.length_c   1.000
_cell.angle_alpha   90.00
_cell.angle_beta   90.00
_cell.angle_gamma   90.00
#
_symmetry.space_group_name_H-M   'P 1'
#
loop_
_entity.id
_entity.type
_entity.pdbx_description
1 polymer ?
#
loop_
_entity_poly.entity_id
_entity_poly.type
_entity_poly.pdbx_seq_one_letter_code
_entity_poly.pdbx_strand_id
1 'polypeptide(L)'
;MRYNVLGGKMNRGLTVAETLRILKRGQALSEEEIFKANLLGWCIEWLQAFFLVSDDIMDASKTRRGQPCWYLADGIGMVAINDAFILESAIYFFLKKHFKKDAYYVDLLELFHETTYQTELGQLLDLITAPEDSVDLSKFSIEKHHFIVTYKTAYYSFYLPVALAMHMAGVKDEAAFKQAEEILLPLGEYFQVQDDYLDCYGDPVKIGKIGTDIEDNKCSWLINQALDKSSADQRKVLDENYGRKNEANVAAVKEVYKQLDIEGRFKSYEEESYNRLTGLISKVDHPLLNQDVFTSFMKRIYKRTK
;
A
#
# COMPACT_ATOMS: atom_id res chain seq x y z
N MET A 1 6.34 -8.95 -17.38
CA MET A 1 4.86 -8.88 -17.21
C MET A 1 4.24 -10.12 -16.56
N ARG A 2 4.27 -11.33 -17.14
CA ARG A 2 3.62 -12.51 -16.52
C ARG A 2 4.13 -12.83 -15.11
N TYR A 3 5.44 -12.73 -14.91
CA TYR A 3 6.10 -12.99 -13.61
C TYR A 3 5.70 -11.94 -12.55
N ASN A 4 5.86 -10.65 -12.88
CA ASN A 4 5.73 -9.56 -11.89
C ASN A 4 4.30 -9.07 -11.64
N VAL A 5 3.37 -9.27 -12.59
CA VAL A 5 2.01 -8.70 -12.49
C VAL A 5 1.05 -9.74 -11.91
N LEU A 6 1.16 -11.01 -12.29
CA LEU A 6 0.28 -12.08 -11.81
C LEU A 6 0.68 -12.60 -10.42
N GLY A 7 -0.19 -13.43 -9.82
CA GLY A 7 0.05 -14.07 -8.51
C GLY A 7 -0.38 -13.25 -7.29
N GLY A 8 -0.71 -11.98 -7.47
CA GLY A 8 -1.36 -11.15 -6.45
C GLY A 8 -2.88 -11.36 -6.39
N LYS A 9 -3.53 -10.74 -5.40
CA LYS A 9 -5.01 -10.77 -5.24
C LYS A 9 -5.75 -9.92 -6.28
N MET A 10 -5.05 -9.05 -7.00
CA MET A 10 -5.62 -8.08 -7.97
C MET A 10 -6.64 -7.12 -7.35
N ASN A 11 -6.60 -6.92 -6.03
CA ASN A 11 -7.60 -6.11 -5.33
C ASN A 11 -7.65 -4.67 -5.89
N ARG A 12 -6.50 -4.07 -6.19
CA ARG A 12 -6.42 -2.69 -6.71
C ARG A 12 -7.07 -2.61 -8.08
N GLY A 13 -6.71 -3.53 -8.97
CA GLY A 13 -7.27 -3.59 -10.32
C GLY A 13 -8.77 -3.88 -10.34
N LEU A 14 -9.24 -4.83 -9.53
CA LEU A 14 -10.65 -5.20 -9.44
C LEU A 14 -11.53 -4.08 -8.88
N THR A 15 -10.98 -3.25 -7.98
CA THR A 15 -11.72 -2.13 -7.38
C THR A 15 -12.19 -1.13 -8.44
N VAL A 16 -11.44 -0.85 -9.50
CA VAL A 16 -11.86 0.14 -10.52
C VAL A 16 -13.22 -0.20 -11.11
N ALA A 17 -13.38 -1.46 -11.55
CA ALA A 17 -14.62 -1.93 -12.14
C ALA A 17 -15.76 -2.02 -11.11
N GLU A 18 -15.45 -2.41 -9.87
CA GLU A 18 -16.43 -2.46 -8.78
C GLU A 18 -16.93 -1.06 -8.40
N THR A 19 -16.02 -0.11 -8.19
CA THR A 19 -16.36 1.29 -7.90
C THR A 19 -17.21 1.88 -9.01
N LEU A 20 -16.84 1.67 -10.29
CA LEU A 20 -17.62 2.18 -11.41
C LEU A 20 -19.07 1.64 -11.40
N ARG A 21 -19.26 0.35 -11.11
CA ARG A 21 -20.60 -0.26 -10.97
C ARG A 21 -21.40 0.38 -9.83
N ILE A 22 -20.76 0.60 -8.68
CA ILE A 22 -21.40 1.20 -7.50
C ILE A 22 -21.81 2.65 -7.79
N LEU A 23 -20.94 3.44 -8.43
CA LEU A 23 -21.21 4.84 -8.78
C LEU A 23 -22.33 4.97 -9.82
N LYS A 24 -22.51 3.97 -10.69
CA LYS A 24 -23.59 3.91 -11.69
C LYS A 24 -24.94 3.45 -11.11
N ARG A 25 -25.03 3.19 -9.80
CA ARG A 25 -26.29 2.95 -9.05
C ARG A 25 -27.22 1.91 -9.69
N GLY A 26 -26.66 0.78 -10.11
CA GLY A 26 -27.43 -0.34 -10.68
C GLY A 26 -27.72 -0.24 -12.19
N GLN A 27 -27.23 0.79 -12.88
CA GLN A 27 -27.20 0.80 -14.34
C GLN A 27 -26.22 -0.25 -14.85
N ALA A 28 -26.59 -0.96 -15.92
CA ALA A 28 -25.71 -1.91 -16.58
C ALA A 28 -24.56 -1.15 -17.25
N LEU A 29 -23.32 -1.61 -17.01
CA LEU A 29 -22.16 -1.11 -17.73
C LEU A 29 -22.17 -1.68 -19.16
N SER A 30 -21.86 -0.82 -20.14
CA SER A 30 -21.59 -1.25 -21.51
C SER A 30 -20.32 -2.12 -21.58
N GLU A 31 -20.19 -2.91 -22.66
CA GLU A 31 -18.98 -3.70 -22.91
C GLU A 31 -17.72 -2.82 -22.98
N GLU A 32 -17.83 -1.61 -23.53
CA GLU A 32 -16.73 -0.65 -23.58
C GLU A 32 -16.35 -0.13 -22.19
N GLU A 33 -17.31 0.22 -21.34
CA GLU A 33 -17.04 0.63 -19.95
C GLU A 33 -16.38 -0.48 -19.16
N ILE A 34 -16.85 -1.73 -19.30
CA ILE A 34 -16.25 -2.90 -18.63
C ILE A 34 -14.82 -3.09 -19.12
N PHE A 35 -14.58 -3.05 -20.42
CA PHE A 35 -13.25 -3.19 -21.00
C PHE A 35 -12.29 -2.10 -20.49
N LYS A 36 -12.72 -0.83 -20.54
CA LYS A 36 -11.90 0.31 -20.09
C LYS A 36 -11.63 0.27 -18.59
N ALA A 37 -12.62 -0.06 -17.77
CA ALA A 37 -12.44 -0.15 -16.32
C ALA A 37 -11.44 -1.26 -15.94
N ASN A 38 -11.54 -2.43 -16.59
CA ASN A 38 -10.58 -3.50 -16.41
C ASN A 38 -9.18 -3.12 -16.90
N LEU A 39 -9.07 -2.38 -18.01
CA LEU A 39 -7.79 -1.90 -18.52
C LEU A 39 -7.12 -0.91 -17.56
N LEU A 40 -7.88 0.04 -16.98
CA LEU A 40 -7.37 0.90 -15.92
C LEU A 40 -6.96 0.08 -14.69
N GLY A 41 -7.73 -0.95 -14.34
CA GLY A 41 -7.34 -1.88 -13.29
C GLY A 41 -5.97 -2.53 -13.56
N TRP A 42 -5.73 -2.98 -14.79
CA TRP A 42 -4.42 -3.50 -15.21
C TRP A 42 -3.32 -2.44 -15.18
N CYS A 43 -3.61 -1.18 -15.51
CA CYS A 43 -2.66 -0.08 -15.36
C CYS A 43 -2.20 0.09 -13.91
N ILE A 44 -3.09 -0.06 -12.94
CA ILE A 44 -2.72 -0.02 -11.51
C ILE A 44 -1.88 -1.23 -11.12
N GLU A 45 -2.20 -2.43 -11.62
CA GLU A 45 -1.40 -3.63 -11.35
C GLU A 45 -0.01 -3.57 -12.02
N TRP A 46 0.13 -2.89 -13.17
CA TRP A 46 1.43 -2.55 -13.76
C TRP A 46 2.19 -1.54 -12.92
N LEU A 47 1.51 -0.50 -12.41
CA LEU A 47 2.12 0.49 -11.51
C LEU A 47 2.64 -0.17 -10.23
N GLN A 48 1.81 -1.03 -9.63
CA GLN A 48 2.24 -1.81 -8.47
C GLN A 48 3.42 -2.72 -8.81
N ALA A 49 3.39 -3.41 -9.96
CA ALA A 49 4.50 -4.27 -10.36
C ALA A 49 5.80 -3.48 -10.60
N PHE A 50 5.70 -2.27 -11.16
CA PHE A 50 6.83 -1.33 -11.27
C PHE A 50 7.42 -1.05 -9.89
N PHE A 51 6.61 -0.61 -8.94
CA PHE A 51 7.09 -0.34 -7.58
C PHE A 51 7.69 -1.58 -6.91
N LEU A 52 7.03 -2.73 -6.99
CA LEU A 52 7.53 -3.95 -6.34
C LEU A 52 8.85 -4.45 -6.91
N VAL A 53 9.05 -4.38 -8.23
CA VAL A 53 10.33 -4.78 -8.85
C VAL A 53 11.46 -3.87 -8.37
N SER A 54 11.23 -2.56 -8.32
CA SER A 54 12.20 -1.58 -7.84
C SER A 54 12.45 -1.71 -6.33
N ASP A 55 11.39 -1.83 -5.53
CA ASP A 55 11.41 -2.00 -4.08
C ASP A 55 12.16 -3.26 -3.66
N ASP A 56 11.91 -4.39 -4.33
CA ASP A 56 12.61 -5.65 -4.05
C ASP A 56 14.15 -5.52 -4.23
N ILE A 57 14.61 -4.67 -5.16
CA ILE A 57 16.03 -4.38 -5.36
C ILE A 57 16.55 -3.48 -4.25
N MET A 58 15.83 -2.39 -3.95
CA MET A 58 16.22 -1.41 -2.93
C MET A 58 16.29 -2.01 -1.53
N ASP A 59 15.37 -2.92 -1.21
CA ASP A 59 15.26 -3.62 0.08
C ASP A 59 16.01 -4.97 0.10
N ALA A 60 16.76 -5.29 -0.96
CA ALA A 60 17.47 -6.57 -1.11
C ALA A 60 16.62 -7.83 -0.83
N SER A 61 15.31 -7.75 -1.08
CA SER A 61 14.30 -8.77 -0.79
C SER A 61 14.60 -10.09 -1.53
N LYS A 62 14.23 -11.22 -0.93
CA LYS A 62 14.52 -12.56 -1.50
C LYS A 62 13.35 -13.17 -2.26
N THR A 63 12.14 -13.02 -1.73
CA THR A 63 10.94 -13.64 -2.30
C THR A 63 9.76 -12.69 -2.35
N ARG A 64 8.97 -12.78 -3.42
CA ARG A 64 7.73 -12.03 -3.63
C ARG A 64 6.67 -12.98 -4.20
N ARG A 65 5.48 -13.01 -3.61
CA ARG A 65 4.35 -13.85 -4.06
C ARG A 65 4.72 -15.36 -4.18
N GLY A 66 5.51 -15.87 -3.25
CA GLY A 66 5.95 -17.27 -3.23
C GLY A 66 6.99 -17.64 -4.29
N GLN A 67 7.60 -16.67 -4.98
CA GLN A 67 8.65 -16.88 -5.98
C GLN A 67 9.86 -15.98 -5.68
N PRO A 68 11.07 -16.26 -6.22
CA PRO A 68 12.19 -15.34 -6.12
C PRO A 68 11.84 -13.94 -6.62
N CYS A 69 12.33 -12.88 -5.97
CA CYS A 69 12.22 -11.51 -6.47
C CYS A 69 12.80 -11.41 -7.89
N TRP A 70 12.26 -10.52 -8.74
CA TRP A 70 12.56 -10.52 -10.17
C TRP A 70 14.05 -10.41 -10.48
N TYR A 71 14.77 -9.56 -9.76
CA TYR A 71 16.21 -9.36 -9.94
C TYR A 71 17.07 -10.58 -9.53
N LEU A 72 16.49 -11.53 -8.79
CA LEU A 72 17.10 -12.80 -8.40
C LEU A 72 16.68 -13.98 -9.29
N ALA A 73 15.74 -13.77 -10.22
CA ALA A 73 15.36 -14.80 -11.17
C ALA A 73 16.52 -15.12 -12.14
N ASP A 74 16.58 -16.38 -12.58
CA ASP A 74 17.67 -16.88 -13.42
C ASP A 74 17.81 -16.05 -14.71
N GLY A 75 19.03 -15.57 -14.96
CA GLY A 75 19.36 -14.73 -16.13
C GLY A 75 18.86 -13.28 -16.11
N ILE A 76 18.22 -12.80 -15.03
CA ILE A 76 17.67 -11.43 -14.97
C ILE A 76 18.68 -10.42 -14.39
N GLY A 77 19.10 -10.60 -13.14
CA GLY A 77 20.00 -9.66 -12.46
C GLY A 77 19.47 -8.21 -12.47
N MET A 78 20.37 -7.25 -12.64
CA MET A 78 20.02 -5.82 -12.60
C MET A 78 19.32 -5.30 -13.86
N VAL A 79 19.13 -6.12 -14.90
CA VAL A 79 18.22 -5.78 -16.02
C VAL A 79 16.80 -5.52 -15.51
N ALA A 80 16.45 -6.08 -14.34
CA ALA A 80 15.23 -5.81 -13.61
C ALA A 80 14.90 -4.32 -13.44
N ILE A 81 15.90 -3.43 -13.35
CA ILE A 81 15.70 -1.97 -13.28
C ILE A 81 15.01 -1.47 -14.56
N ASN A 82 15.53 -1.86 -15.73
CA ASN A 82 14.91 -1.49 -17.00
C ASN A 82 13.53 -2.15 -17.17
N ASP A 83 13.37 -3.38 -16.69
CA ASP A 83 12.06 -4.06 -16.73
C ASP A 83 11.00 -3.35 -15.89
N ALA A 84 11.39 -2.70 -14.79
CA ALA A 84 10.52 -1.84 -14.00
C ALA A 84 10.04 -0.64 -14.84
N PHE A 85 10.93 0.04 -15.55
CA PHE A 85 10.57 1.16 -16.43
C PHE A 85 9.63 0.74 -17.58
N ILE A 86 9.78 -0.48 -18.09
CA ILE A 86 8.87 -1.03 -19.10
C ILE A 86 7.46 -1.24 -18.52
N LEU A 87 7.35 -1.69 -17.27
CA LEU A 87 6.06 -1.87 -16.59
C LEU A 87 5.33 -0.53 -16.45
N GLU A 88 6.03 0.51 -16.03
CA GLU A 88 5.47 1.86 -15.93
C GLU A 88 5.10 2.41 -17.33
N SER A 89 6.00 2.32 -18.30
CA SER A 89 5.77 2.81 -19.67
C SER A 89 4.57 2.14 -20.36
N ALA A 90 4.27 0.88 -20.01
CA ALA A 90 3.11 0.17 -20.53
C ALA A 90 1.80 0.87 -20.15
N ILE A 91 1.71 1.47 -18.96
CA ILE A 91 0.54 2.23 -18.50
C ILE A 91 0.23 3.32 -19.52
N TYR A 92 1.19 4.20 -19.78
CA TYR A 92 0.99 5.34 -20.68
C TYR A 92 0.77 4.93 -22.14
N PHE A 93 1.38 3.83 -22.57
CA PHE A 93 1.08 3.25 -23.88
C PHE A 93 -0.39 2.85 -24.02
N PHE A 94 -0.94 2.12 -23.04
CA PHE A 94 -2.33 1.67 -23.08
C PHE A 94 -3.33 2.80 -22.80
N LEU A 95 -3.00 3.74 -21.91
CA LEU A 95 -3.80 4.96 -21.71
C LEU A 95 -3.94 5.73 -23.03
N LYS A 96 -2.83 6.05 -23.70
CA LYS A 96 -2.86 6.73 -25.00
C LYS A 96 -3.62 5.95 -26.06
N LYS A 97 -3.45 4.62 -26.10
CA LYS A 97 -4.08 3.78 -27.13
C LYS A 97 -5.61 3.73 -27.00
N HIS A 98 -6.12 3.64 -25.77
CA HIS A 98 -7.53 3.35 -25.52
C HIS A 98 -8.34 4.54 -25.02
N PHE A 99 -7.69 5.55 -24.44
CA PHE A 99 -8.38 6.66 -23.78
C PHE A 99 -8.15 8.03 -24.42
N LYS A 100 -7.23 8.20 -25.38
CA LYS A 100 -6.89 9.53 -25.95
C LYS A 100 -8.05 10.36 -26.52
N LYS A 101 -9.21 9.75 -26.77
CA LYS A 101 -10.42 10.42 -27.27
C LYS A 101 -11.47 10.65 -26.18
N ASP A 102 -11.30 10.04 -25.01
CA ASP A 102 -12.20 10.22 -23.87
C ASP A 102 -11.97 11.59 -23.26
N ALA A 103 -13.05 12.23 -22.81
CA ALA A 103 -13.00 13.58 -22.24
C ALA A 103 -12.15 13.67 -20.96
N TYR A 104 -11.94 12.54 -20.28
CA TYR A 104 -11.19 12.43 -19.02
C TYR A 104 -9.76 11.91 -19.22
N TYR A 105 -9.25 11.81 -20.45
CA TYR A 105 -7.91 11.28 -20.73
C TYR A 105 -6.78 12.00 -19.98
N VAL A 106 -6.84 13.33 -19.96
CA VAL A 106 -5.82 14.16 -19.28
C VAL A 106 -5.88 13.93 -17.78
N ASP A 107 -7.09 13.85 -17.21
CA ASP A 107 -7.27 13.54 -15.79
C ASP A 107 -6.63 12.20 -15.41
N LEU A 108 -6.75 11.17 -16.26
CA LEU A 108 -6.08 9.89 -16.01
C LEU A 108 -4.56 10.02 -16.01
N LEU A 109 -3.99 10.76 -16.97
CA LEU A 109 -2.54 10.96 -17.04
C LEU A 109 -2.02 11.69 -15.81
N GLU A 110 -2.65 12.80 -15.46
CA GLU A 110 -2.29 13.61 -14.29
C GLU A 110 -2.40 12.78 -13.01
N LEU A 111 -3.48 12.03 -12.84
CA LEU A 111 -3.68 11.19 -11.65
C LEU A 111 -2.63 10.08 -11.54
N PHE A 112 -2.25 9.41 -12.64
CA PHE A 112 -1.17 8.42 -12.62
C PHE A 112 0.18 9.04 -12.31
N HIS A 113 0.52 10.19 -12.92
CA HIS A 113 1.79 10.87 -12.65
C HIS A 113 1.88 11.38 -11.21
N GLU A 114 0.83 12.05 -10.71
CA GLU A 114 0.77 12.55 -9.34
C GLU A 114 0.89 11.40 -8.33
N THR A 115 0.12 10.32 -8.52
CA THR A 115 0.18 9.15 -7.63
C THR A 115 1.56 8.49 -7.66
N THR A 116 2.21 8.45 -8.82
CA THR A 116 3.57 7.89 -8.96
C THR A 116 4.56 8.74 -8.17
N TYR A 117 4.53 10.05 -8.37
CA TYR A 117 5.39 10.99 -7.64
C TYR A 117 5.16 10.91 -6.12
N GLN A 118 3.91 10.87 -5.67
CA GLN A 118 3.57 10.68 -4.26
C GLN A 118 4.15 9.38 -3.70
N THR A 119 4.04 8.28 -4.44
CA THR A 119 4.57 6.98 -4.01
C THR A 119 6.10 7.00 -3.93
N GLU A 120 6.78 7.64 -4.87
CA GLU A 120 8.22 7.83 -4.87
C GLU A 120 8.70 8.70 -3.70
N LEU A 121 7.96 9.75 -3.33
CA LEU A 121 8.24 10.55 -2.13
C LEU A 121 8.13 9.72 -0.85
N GLY A 122 7.10 8.88 -0.77
CA GLY A 122 6.95 7.92 0.33
C GLY A 122 8.12 6.94 0.41
N GLN A 123 8.52 6.39 -0.75
CA GLN A 123 9.68 5.49 -0.85
C GLN A 123 10.98 6.19 -0.44
N LEU A 124 11.20 7.43 -0.88
CA LEU A 124 12.36 8.21 -0.50
C LEU A 124 12.43 8.38 1.02
N LEU A 125 11.31 8.76 1.67
CA LEU A 125 11.28 8.92 3.11
C LEU A 125 11.52 7.59 3.85
N ASP A 126 10.97 6.47 3.33
CA ASP A 126 11.22 5.12 3.86
C ASP A 126 12.73 4.82 3.90
N LEU A 127 13.40 4.97 2.76
CA LEU A 127 14.82 4.64 2.61
C LEU A 127 15.76 5.54 3.44
N ILE A 128 15.51 6.85 3.50
CA ILE A 128 16.37 7.76 4.28
C ILE A 128 16.11 7.69 5.79
N THR A 129 14.91 7.26 6.20
CA THR A 129 14.57 7.05 7.62
C THR A 129 15.20 5.77 8.13
N ALA A 130 15.25 4.73 7.29
CA ALA A 130 15.64 3.37 7.64
C ALA A 130 16.77 2.82 6.73
N PRO A 131 17.96 3.47 6.66
CA PRO A 131 19.04 2.92 5.85
C PRO A 131 19.56 1.60 6.46
N GLU A 132 19.74 0.57 5.62
CA GLU A 132 20.19 -0.76 6.07
C GLU A 132 21.58 -0.72 6.73
N ASP A 133 22.48 0.13 6.21
CA ASP A 133 23.87 0.18 6.67
C ASP A 133 24.07 0.99 7.97
N SER A 134 23.03 1.68 8.46
CA SER A 134 23.14 2.58 9.62
C SER A 134 21.85 2.65 10.43
N VAL A 135 21.75 1.80 11.45
CA VAL A 135 20.63 1.82 12.41
C VAL A 135 20.69 3.05 13.32
N ASP A 136 19.63 3.87 13.29
CA ASP A 136 19.44 5.02 14.18
C ASP A 136 17.95 5.19 14.49
N LEU A 137 17.50 4.55 15.57
CA LEU A 137 16.09 4.57 15.99
C LEU A 137 15.63 5.96 16.45
N SER A 138 16.53 6.92 16.70
CA SER A 138 16.15 8.30 17.02
C SER A 138 15.51 9.02 15.83
N LYS A 139 15.73 8.51 14.61
CA LYS A 139 15.06 9.01 13.41
C LYS A 139 13.62 8.53 13.29
N PHE A 140 13.20 7.51 14.02
CA PHE A 140 11.86 6.96 13.89
C PHE A 140 10.86 7.84 14.64
N SER A 141 9.72 8.09 14.01
CA SER A 141 8.61 8.76 14.65
C SER A 141 7.30 8.33 14.00
N ILE A 142 6.21 8.40 14.74
CA ILE A 142 4.89 8.02 14.23
C ILE A 142 4.46 8.96 13.09
N GLU A 143 4.91 10.22 13.09
CA GLU A 143 4.64 11.18 12.01
C GLU A 143 5.35 10.79 10.71
N LYS A 144 6.60 10.30 10.81
CA LYS A 144 7.32 9.79 9.64
C LYS A 144 6.69 8.51 9.12
N HIS A 145 6.33 7.58 10.02
CA HIS A 145 5.57 6.38 9.64
C HIS A 145 4.28 6.78 8.92
N HIS A 146 3.48 7.69 9.49
CA HIS A 146 2.26 8.19 8.87
C HIS A 146 2.49 8.78 7.47
N PHE A 147 3.54 9.59 7.28
CA PHE A 147 3.90 10.11 5.97
C PHE A 147 4.28 8.99 5.00
N ILE A 148 5.20 8.11 5.40
CA ILE A 148 5.65 6.97 4.58
C ILE A 148 4.44 6.17 4.13
N VAL A 149 3.57 5.76 5.06
CA VAL A 149 2.40 4.94 4.76
C VAL A 149 1.40 5.64 3.84
N THR A 150 1.12 6.92 4.11
CA THR A 150 0.17 7.69 3.30
C THR A 150 0.65 7.79 1.85
N TYR A 151 1.92 8.14 1.66
CA TYR A 151 2.51 8.39 0.35
C TYR A 151 2.91 7.11 -0.36
N LYS A 152 3.68 6.21 0.28
CA LYS A 152 4.18 4.95 -0.27
C LYS A 152 3.05 3.95 -0.53
N THR A 153 1.97 3.96 0.24
CA THR A 153 0.93 2.91 0.17
C THR A 153 -0.47 3.45 -0.13
N ALA A 154 -0.96 4.45 0.61
CA ALA A 154 -2.39 4.77 0.60
C ALA A 154 -2.88 5.34 -0.75
N TYR A 155 -2.13 6.26 -1.36
CA TYR A 155 -2.51 6.89 -2.63
C TYR A 155 -2.71 5.87 -3.76
N TYR A 156 -1.68 5.07 -4.09
CA TYR A 156 -1.79 4.14 -5.21
C TYR A 156 -2.67 2.91 -4.91
N SER A 157 -2.82 2.54 -3.63
CA SER A 157 -3.54 1.33 -3.25
C SER A 157 -5.04 1.53 -2.99
N PHE A 158 -5.44 2.72 -2.54
CA PHE A 158 -6.81 3.01 -2.14
C PHE A 158 -7.40 4.17 -2.92
N TYR A 159 -6.71 5.31 -2.99
CA TYR A 159 -7.24 6.50 -3.67
C TYR A 159 -7.31 6.33 -5.19
N LEU A 160 -6.19 5.96 -5.83
CA LEU A 160 -6.06 5.85 -7.29
C LEU A 160 -7.15 4.98 -7.94
N PRO A 161 -7.44 3.74 -7.47
CA PRO A 161 -8.50 2.93 -8.07
C PRO A 161 -9.89 3.59 -8.06
N VAL A 162 -10.22 4.31 -6.98
CA VAL A 162 -11.51 4.97 -6.83
C VAL A 162 -11.57 6.24 -7.67
N ALA A 163 -10.52 7.07 -7.62
CA ALA A 163 -10.43 8.31 -8.40
C ALA A 163 -10.48 8.04 -9.91
N LEU A 164 -9.82 6.99 -10.41
CA LEU A 164 -9.93 6.57 -11.80
C LEU A 164 -11.37 6.22 -12.20
N ALA A 165 -12.08 5.47 -11.35
CA ALA A 165 -13.48 5.14 -11.58
C ALA A 165 -14.41 6.36 -11.49
N MET A 166 -14.09 7.34 -10.63
CA MET A 166 -14.81 8.62 -10.54
C MET A 166 -14.68 9.44 -11.83
N HIS A 167 -13.47 9.57 -12.39
CA HIS A 167 -13.27 10.20 -13.69
C HIS A 167 -14.03 9.47 -14.80
N MET A 168 -13.99 8.14 -14.83
CA MET A 168 -14.78 7.33 -15.78
C MET A 168 -16.30 7.52 -15.61
N ALA A 169 -16.77 7.73 -14.39
CA ALA A 169 -18.17 8.02 -14.09
C ALA A 169 -18.59 9.47 -14.43
N GLY A 170 -17.65 10.30 -14.88
CA GLY A 170 -17.89 11.70 -15.25
C GLY A 170 -17.93 12.65 -14.06
N VAL A 171 -17.40 12.25 -12.90
CA VAL A 171 -17.27 13.13 -11.73
C VAL A 171 -16.22 14.20 -12.04
N LYS A 172 -16.58 15.47 -11.83
CA LYS A 172 -15.70 16.64 -12.01
C LYS A 172 -15.61 17.54 -10.79
N ASP A 173 -16.40 17.23 -9.76
CA ASP A 173 -16.47 18.06 -8.56
C ASP A 173 -15.29 17.72 -7.62
N GLU A 174 -14.39 18.67 -7.42
CA GLU A 174 -13.23 18.53 -6.54
C GLU A 174 -13.63 18.18 -5.10
N ALA A 175 -14.80 18.64 -4.63
CA ALA A 175 -15.29 18.30 -3.29
C ALA A 175 -15.57 16.79 -3.16
N ALA A 176 -16.00 16.13 -4.24
CA ALA A 176 -16.20 14.68 -4.25
C ALA A 176 -14.87 13.94 -4.12
N PHE A 177 -13.84 14.37 -4.86
CA PHE A 177 -12.50 13.76 -4.79
C PHE A 177 -11.89 13.95 -3.41
N LYS A 178 -12.00 15.16 -2.84
CA LYS A 178 -11.52 15.46 -1.50
C LYS A 178 -12.20 14.60 -0.43
N GLN A 179 -13.53 14.47 -0.45
CA GLN A 179 -14.23 13.62 0.52
C GLN A 179 -13.85 12.13 0.34
N ALA A 180 -13.60 11.67 -0.89
CA ALA A 180 -13.08 10.33 -1.12
C ALA A 180 -11.66 10.14 -0.55
N GLU A 181 -10.77 11.12 -0.76
CA GLU A 181 -9.40 11.13 -0.23
C GLU A 181 -9.38 11.09 1.31
N GLU A 182 -10.21 11.90 1.98
CA GLU A 182 -10.35 11.96 3.45
C GLU A 182 -10.76 10.62 4.08
N ILE A 183 -11.26 9.67 3.29
CA ILE A 183 -11.65 8.32 3.73
C ILE A 183 -10.63 7.29 3.27
N LEU A 184 -10.18 7.38 2.01
CA LEU A 184 -9.31 6.39 1.39
C LEU A 184 -7.87 6.45 1.92
N LEU A 185 -7.36 7.63 2.29
CA LEU A 185 -6.02 7.72 2.89
C LEU A 185 -5.98 7.08 4.28
N PRO A 186 -6.91 7.36 5.22
CA PRO A 186 -7.00 6.62 6.47
C PRO A 186 -7.24 5.11 6.33
N LEU A 187 -7.98 4.68 5.30
CA LEU A 187 -8.12 3.25 4.99
C LEU A 187 -6.78 2.62 4.62
N GLY A 188 -5.99 3.32 3.79
CA GLY A 188 -4.65 2.89 3.41
C GLY A 188 -3.67 2.87 4.57
N GLU A 189 -3.79 3.83 5.49
CA GLU A 189 -3.01 3.85 6.73
C GLU A 189 -3.29 2.64 7.60
N TYR A 190 -4.56 2.38 7.89
CA TYR A 190 -4.97 1.20 8.64
C TYR A 190 -4.48 -0.09 7.97
N PHE A 191 -4.60 -0.19 6.64
CA PHE A 191 -4.11 -1.33 5.89
C PHE A 191 -2.61 -1.57 6.09
N GLN A 192 -1.78 -0.53 6.05
CA GLN A 192 -0.34 -0.69 6.21
C GLN A 192 0.04 -1.00 7.67
N VAL A 193 -0.63 -0.41 8.66
CA VAL A 193 -0.43 -0.80 10.08
C VAL A 193 -0.76 -2.28 10.30
N GLN A 194 -1.79 -2.81 9.63
CA GLN A 194 -2.04 -4.26 9.62
C GLN A 194 -0.93 -5.06 8.92
N ASP A 195 -0.31 -4.51 7.86
CA ASP A 195 0.79 -5.17 7.16
C ASP A 195 2.01 -5.30 8.08
N ASP A 196 2.40 -4.20 8.74
CA ASP A 196 3.49 -4.16 9.72
C ASP A 196 3.23 -5.14 10.90
N TYR A 197 1.99 -5.22 11.37
CA TYR A 197 1.58 -6.19 12.38
C TYR A 197 1.73 -7.64 11.89
N LEU A 198 1.22 -7.92 10.69
CA LEU A 198 1.29 -9.25 10.08
C LEU A 198 2.73 -9.65 9.75
N ASP A 199 3.59 -8.70 9.40
CA ASP A 199 5.02 -8.94 9.16
C ASP A 199 5.70 -9.53 10.41
N CYS A 200 5.40 -8.99 11.60
CA CYS A 200 5.99 -9.49 12.84
C CYS A 200 5.29 -10.72 13.42
N TYR A 201 3.94 -10.77 13.38
CA TYR A 201 3.12 -11.73 14.14
C TYR A 201 2.37 -12.76 13.28
N GLY A 202 2.27 -12.53 11.97
CA GLY A 202 1.51 -13.41 11.10
C GLY A 202 2.29 -14.64 10.65
N ASP A 203 1.55 -15.61 10.14
CA ASP A 203 2.09 -16.88 9.63
C ASP A 203 2.70 -16.65 8.23
N PRO A 204 4.03 -16.87 8.04
CA PRO A 204 4.69 -16.65 6.76
C PRO A 204 4.07 -17.41 5.59
N VAL A 205 3.51 -18.61 5.84
CA VAL A 205 2.84 -19.42 4.81
C VAL A 205 1.55 -18.77 4.35
N LYS A 206 0.80 -18.14 5.27
CA LYS A 206 -0.45 -17.45 4.94
C LYS A 206 -0.22 -16.09 4.28
N ILE A 207 0.82 -15.38 4.70
CA ILE A 207 1.19 -14.07 4.16
C ILE A 207 1.88 -14.21 2.79
N GLY A 208 2.62 -15.31 2.58
CA GLY A 208 3.35 -15.57 1.34
C GLY A 208 4.70 -14.84 1.26
N LYS A 209 5.16 -14.26 2.37
CA LYS A 209 6.51 -13.74 2.61
C LYS A 209 6.93 -14.03 4.05
N ILE A 210 8.24 -14.13 4.27
CA ILE A 210 8.83 -14.04 5.62
C ILE A 210 8.83 -12.55 5.98
N GLY A 211 8.43 -12.20 7.19
CA GLY A 211 8.48 -10.82 7.65
C GLY A 211 9.90 -10.42 8.02
N THR A 212 10.33 -9.26 7.53
CA THR A 212 11.72 -8.80 7.60
C THR A 212 11.83 -7.38 8.17
N ASP A 213 10.73 -6.74 8.60
CA ASP A 213 10.74 -5.33 9.02
C ASP A 213 11.77 -5.03 10.12
N ILE A 214 11.94 -5.96 11.08
CA ILE A 214 12.93 -5.83 12.16
C ILE A 214 14.36 -5.93 11.62
N GLU A 215 14.60 -6.85 10.69
CA GLU A 215 15.92 -7.11 10.11
C GLU A 215 16.36 -6.00 9.15
N ASP A 216 15.40 -5.47 8.39
CA ASP A 216 15.59 -4.44 7.37
C ASP A 216 15.51 -3.03 7.95
N ASN A 217 15.54 -2.90 9.28
CA ASN A 217 15.54 -1.63 10.00
C ASN A 217 14.33 -0.75 9.64
N LYS A 218 13.18 -1.32 9.31
CA LYS A 218 12.01 -0.54 8.85
C LYS A 218 11.42 0.31 9.98
N CYS A 219 10.99 1.52 9.63
CA CYS A 219 10.26 2.44 10.52
C CYS A 219 8.79 2.00 10.66
N SER A 220 8.55 0.76 11.07
CA SER A 220 7.21 0.16 11.16
C SER A 220 6.38 0.76 12.29
N TRP A 221 5.07 0.54 12.26
CA TRP A 221 4.18 0.97 13.35
C TRP A 221 4.61 0.36 14.69
N LEU A 222 4.99 -0.93 14.70
CA LEU A 222 5.34 -1.67 15.91
C LEU A 222 6.54 -1.07 16.66
N ILE A 223 7.62 -0.73 15.93
CA ILE A 223 8.81 -0.14 16.56
C ILE A 223 8.50 1.26 17.08
N ASN A 224 7.70 2.06 16.37
CA ASN A 224 7.28 3.38 16.86
C ASN A 224 6.46 3.29 18.16
N GLN A 225 5.55 2.32 18.27
CA GLN A 225 4.83 2.07 19.52
C GLN A 225 5.75 1.61 20.65
N ALA A 226 6.73 0.76 20.34
CA ALA A 226 7.69 0.27 21.32
C ALA A 226 8.60 1.39 21.83
N LEU A 227 9.11 2.25 20.94
CA LEU A 227 9.97 3.38 21.29
C LEU A 227 9.25 4.37 22.21
N ASP A 228 7.99 4.69 21.94
CA ASP A 228 7.17 5.61 22.75
C ASP A 228 6.93 5.09 24.19
N LYS A 229 6.89 3.77 24.40
CA LYS A 229 6.54 3.16 25.68
C LYS A 229 7.69 2.47 26.41
N SER A 230 8.84 2.32 25.76
CA SER A 230 9.99 1.64 26.31
C SER A 230 10.57 2.34 27.54
N SER A 231 10.93 1.55 28.57
CA SER A 231 11.84 2.01 29.62
C SER A 231 13.25 2.22 29.06
N ALA A 232 14.15 2.83 29.84
CA ALA A 232 15.56 2.99 29.42
C ALA A 232 16.25 1.66 29.10
N ASP A 233 15.97 0.61 29.87
CA ASP A 233 16.55 -0.73 29.65
C ASP A 233 15.97 -1.39 28.40
N GLN A 234 14.65 -1.29 28.20
CA GLN A 234 14.00 -1.80 26.98
C GLN A 234 14.48 -1.04 25.74
N ARG A 235 14.66 0.28 25.86
CA ARG A 235 15.17 1.13 24.79
C ARG A 235 16.57 0.68 24.38
N LYS A 236 17.45 0.43 25.34
CA LYS A 236 18.80 -0.10 25.07
C LYS A 236 18.75 -1.43 24.31
N VAL A 237 17.86 -2.34 24.69
CA VAL A 237 17.66 -3.60 23.95
C VAL A 237 17.23 -3.33 22.51
N LEU A 238 16.27 -2.40 22.28
CA LEU A 238 15.85 -2.05 20.92
C LEU A 238 17.01 -1.46 20.10
N ASP A 239 17.76 -0.51 20.65
CA ASP A 239 18.89 0.14 19.95
C ASP A 239 20.01 -0.86 19.59
N GLU A 240 20.26 -1.88 20.43
CA GLU A 240 21.29 -2.90 20.19
C GLU A 240 20.87 -3.98 19.18
N ASN A 241 19.57 -4.28 19.09
CA ASN A 241 19.06 -5.47 18.41
C ASN A 241 18.23 -5.19 17.14
N TYR A 242 17.64 -4.00 16.98
CA TYR A 242 16.86 -3.69 15.77
C TYR A 242 17.78 -3.48 14.54
N GLY A 243 17.30 -3.80 13.34
CA GLY A 243 18.07 -3.70 12.10
C GLY A 243 19.25 -4.68 12.01
N ARG A 244 19.19 -5.80 12.72
CA ARG A 244 20.22 -6.85 12.72
C ARG A 244 19.67 -8.10 12.06
N LYS A 245 20.33 -8.56 10.99
CA LYS A 245 20.00 -9.78 10.23
C LYS A 245 20.44 -11.05 10.99
N ASN A 246 19.92 -11.24 12.19
CA ASN A 246 20.23 -12.35 13.09
C ASN A 246 19.01 -12.71 13.96
N GLU A 247 18.69 -14.00 14.01
CA GLU A 247 17.50 -14.51 14.70
C GLU A 247 17.45 -14.17 16.20
N ALA A 248 18.59 -14.17 16.90
CA ALA A 248 18.64 -13.85 18.33
C ALA A 248 18.34 -12.37 18.60
N ASN A 249 18.81 -11.48 17.72
CA ASN A 249 18.48 -10.05 17.80
C ASN A 249 17.00 -9.81 17.52
N VAL A 250 16.44 -10.45 16.49
CA VAL A 250 15.00 -10.40 16.19
C VAL A 250 14.17 -10.91 17.38
N ALA A 251 14.58 -12.02 17.99
CA ALA A 251 13.90 -12.57 19.17
C ALA A 251 13.94 -11.60 20.37
N ALA A 252 15.06 -10.91 20.59
CA ALA A 252 15.18 -9.91 21.65
C ALA A 252 14.22 -8.73 21.45
N VAL A 253 14.10 -8.23 20.21
CA VAL A 253 13.11 -7.19 19.85
C VAL A 253 11.69 -7.67 20.09
N LYS A 254 11.35 -8.89 19.63
CA LYS A 254 10.01 -9.47 19.83
C LYS A 254 9.67 -9.69 21.31
N GLU A 255 10.65 -10.01 22.15
CA GLU A 255 10.43 -10.11 23.59
C GLU A 255 10.13 -8.74 24.22
N VAL A 256 10.80 -7.66 23.79
CA VAL A 256 10.43 -6.30 24.21
C VAL A 256 9.01 -5.96 23.76
N TYR A 257 8.63 -6.29 22.52
CA TYR A 257 7.26 -6.08 22.04
C TYR A 257 6.22 -6.83 22.88
N LYS A 258 6.54 -8.05 23.30
CA LYS A 258 5.68 -8.84 24.19
C LYS A 258 5.55 -8.20 25.57
N GLN A 259 6.64 -7.72 26.16
CA GLN A 259 6.63 -7.03 27.46
C GLN A 259 5.82 -5.73 27.44
N LEU A 260 5.83 -5.02 26.31
CA LEU A 260 5.09 -3.78 26.10
C LEU A 260 3.63 -3.99 25.63
N ASP A 261 3.21 -5.23 25.47
CA ASP A 261 1.91 -5.65 24.93
C ASP A 261 1.57 -4.95 23.60
N ILE A 262 2.53 -4.95 22.65
CA ILE A 262 2.33 -4.31 21.34
C ILE A 262 1.19 -5.00 20.55
N GLU A 263 1.01 -6.31 20.71
CA GLU A 263 -0.11 -7.04 20.11
C GLU A 263 -1.47 -6.56 20.68
N GLY A 264 -1.59 -6.39 22.00
CA GLY A 264 -2.79 -5.82 22.61
C GLY A 264 -3.08 -4.40 22.13
N ARG A 265 -2.03 -3.57 22.01
CA ARG A 265 -2.16 -2.20 21.46
C ARG A 265 -2.64 -2.19 20.02
N PHE A 266 -2.13 -3.08 19.18
CA PHE A 266 -2.61 -3.22 17.80
C PHE A 266 -4.10 -3.58 17.77
N LYS A 267 -4.57 -4.49 18.63
CA LYS A 267 -5.99 -4.85 18.72
C LYS A 267 -6.86 -3.64 19.10
N SER A 268 -6.43 -2.83 20.07
CA SER A 268 -7.11 -1.58 20.41
C SER A 268 -7.12 -0.59 19.25
N TYR A 269 -5.96 -0.37 18.60
CA TYR A 269 -5.86 0.48 17.41
C TYR A 269 -6.77 0.00 16.27
N GLU A 270 -6.88 -1.31 16.05
CA GLU A 270 -7.74 -1.89 15.03
C GLU A 270 -9.22 -1.61 15.30
N GLU A 271 -9.68 -1.73 16.55
CA GLU A 271 -11.05 -1.42 16.95
C GLU A 271 -11.35 0.09 16.85
N GLU A 272 -10.44 0.94 17.30
CA GLU A 272 -10.56 2.40 17.20
C GLU A 272 -10.58 2.86 15.74
N SER A 273 -9.69 2.32 14.91
CA SER A 273 -9.64 2.60 13.48
C SER A 273 -10.91 2.16 12.79
N TYR A 274 -11.44 0.98 13.11
CA TYR A 274 -12.72 0.52 12.58
C TYR A 274 -13.87 1.47 12.91
N ASN A 275 -13.98 1.90 14.17
CA ASN A 275 -15.03 2.83 14.60
C ASN A 275 -14.88 4.20 13.93
N ARG A 276 -13.65 4.72 13.85
CA ARG A 276 -13.36 5.99 13.16
C ARG A 276 -13.70 5.92 11.68
N LEU A 277 -13.25 4.88 10.98
CA LEU A 277 -13.45 4.70 9.54
C LEU A 277 -14.93 4.49 9.20
N THR A 278 -15.64 3.64 9.95
CA THR A 278 -17.10 3.48 9.75
C THR A 278 -17.86 4.77 10.05
N GLY A 279 -17.40 5.58 11.03
CA GLY A 279 -17.92 6.91 11.30
C GLY A 279 -17.64 7.94 10.20
N LEU A 280 -16.51 7.85 9.49
CA LEU A 280 -16.23 8.68 8.31
C LEU A 280 -17.11 8.27 7.12
N ILE A 281 -17.22 6.95 6.89
CA ILE A 281 -18.02 6.41 5.79
C ILE A 281 -19.50 6.76 5.95
N SER A 282 -20.06 6.68 7.16
CA SER A 282 -21.47 7.01 7.39
C SER A 282 -21.80 8.49 7.18
N LYS A 283 -20.78 9.36 7.21
CA LYS A 283 -20.90 10.81 6.96
C LYS A 283 -20.75 11.19 5.48
N VAL A 284 -20.49 10.24 4.57
CA VAL A 284 -20.49 10.54 3.14
C VAL A 284 -21.88 10.97 2.71
N ASP A 285 -21.98 12.22 2.30
CA ASP A 285 -23.21 12.91 1.94
C ASP A 285 -23.14 13.51 0.52
N HIS A 286 -21.96 13.51 -0.11
CA HIS A 286 -21.79 14.07 -1.45
C HIS A 286 -22.59 13.28 -2.50
N PRO A 287 -23.41 13.95 -3.33
CA PRO A 287 -24.36 13.27 -4.22
C PRO A 287 -23.72 12.45 -5.34
N LEU A 288 -22.44 12.70 -5.64
CA LEU A 288 -21.66 11.94 -6.64
C LEU A 288 -20.89 10.76 -6.05
N LEU A 289 -20.90 10.59 -4.72
CA LEU A 289 -20.29 9.46 -4.04
C LEU A 289 -21.34 8.42 -3.64
N ASN A 290 -20.84 7.25 -3.24
CA ASN A 290 -21.66 6.20 -2.67
C ASN A 290 -20.86 5.52 -1.55
N GLN A 291 -21.45 5.45 -0.35
CA GLN A 291 -20.90 4.80 0.84
C GLN A 291 -20.47 3.34 0.61
N ASP A 292 -21.13 2.64 -0.31
CA ASP A 292 -20.84 1.25 -0.64
C ASP A 292 -19.42 1.08 -1.21
N VAL A 293 -18.88 2.10 -1.90
CA VAL A 293 -17.50 2.09 -2.40
C VAL A 293 -16.54 1.89 -1.23
N PHE A 294 -16.64 2.73 -0.19
CA PHE A 294 -15.75 2.69 0.96
C PHE A 294 -16.04 1.50 1.89
N THR A 295 -17.32 1.13 2.03
CA THR A 295 -17.73 -0.04 2.82
C THR A 295 -17.17 -1.34 2.23
N SER A 296 -17.05 -1.43 0.90
CA SER A 296 -16.44 -2.60 0.24
C SER A 296 -14.98 -2.81 0.65
N PHE A 297 -14.20 -1.72 0.79
CA PHE A 297 -12.83 -1.80 1.30
C PHE A 297 -12.80 -2.27 2.75
N MET A 298 -13.60 -1.65 3.63
CA MET A 298 -13.65 -2.04 5.04
C MET A 298 -13.97 -3.53 5.22
N LYS A 299 -14.91 -4.08 4.45
CA LYS A 299 -15.25 -5.51 4.48
C LYS A 299 -14.08 -6.41 4.07
N ARG A 300 -13.17 -5.93 3.22
CA ARG A 300 -12.00 -6.69 2.75
C ARG A 300 -10.80 -6.61 3.70
N ILE A 301 -10.63 -5.47 4.37
CA ILE A 301 -9.42 -5.20 5.15
C ILE A 301 -9.61 -5.40 6.65
N TYR A 302 -10.81 -5.19 7.20
CA TYR A 302 -11.05 -5.35 8.63
C TYR A 302 -10.80 -6.80 9.07
N LYS A 303 -9.95 -6.99 10.08
CA LYS A 303 -9.52 -8.30 10.60
C LYS A 303 -9.00 -9.24 9.52
N ARG A 304 -8.32 -8.69 8.50
CA ARG A 304 -7.70 -9.51 7.46
C ARG A 304 -6.62 -10.40 8.07
N THR A 305 -6.60 -11.65 7.63
CA THR A 305 -5.56 -12.63 8.01
C THR A 305 -4.53 -12.85 6.91
N LYS A 306 -4.67 -12.10 5.80
CA LYS A 306 -3.77 -12.09 4.63
C LYS A 306 -3.91 -10.78 3.87
#